data_AF-A0A1G7BNN6-F1
#
_entry.id   AF-A0A1G7BNN6-F1
#
_cell.length_a   1.000
_cell.length_b   1.000
_cell.length_c   1.000
_cell.angle_alpha   90.00
_cell.angle_beta   90.00
_cell.angle_gamma   90.00
#
_symmetry.space_group_name_H-M   'P 1'
#
loop_
_entity.id
_entity.type
_entity.pdbx_description
1 polymer ?
#
loop_
_entity_poly.entity_id
_entity_poly.type
_entity_poly.pdbx_seq_one_letter_code
_entity_poly.pdbx_strand_id
1 'polypeptide(L)'
;MTIHQRTDSDGITHQVWAQRQPASCAIASMWMAKSIAQQMTLAEGEWALAARTFSFVVKGFCLGEVALGDWNAVSIPAPQTFMPSSEKSRQNQNTMANMYGSFGTSVSQLIAALRAQSLRVELQESKHLLHQLLVTNTPSHHLEPLALPVDPLKLSDDRPAISFLHWIYQAHRVGGHFVVAAREARNGRIVFLEPWGGVVREVPNNGTYPGGGAARGVFSTHLYLSA
;
A
#
# COMPACT_ATOMS: atom_id res chain seq x y z
N MET A 1 9.10 -1.87 -12.86
CA MET A 1 9.76 -1.53 -11.59
C MET A 1 11.03 -0.72 -11.81
N THR A 2 11.18 0.39 -11.08
CA THR A 2 12.45 1.07 -10.84
C THR A 2 12.68 1.09 -9.33
N ILE A 3 13.84 0.64 -8.86
CA ILE A 3 14.23 0.75 -7.45
C ILE A 3 15.21 1.93 -7.35
N HIS A 4 14.91 2.86 -6.45
CA HIS A 4 15.82 3.94 -6.11
C HIS A 4 16.48 3.68 -4.75
N GLN A 5 17.76 4.01 -4.64
CA GLN A 5 18.41 4.18 -3.35
C GLN A 5 18.16 5.61 -2.88
N ARG A 6 17.65 5.76 -1.66
CA ARG A 6 17.33 7.05 -1.05
C ARG A 6 17.79 7.07 0.39
N THR A 7 18.43 8.14 0.81
CA THR A 7 18.99 8.26 2.15
C THR A 7 18.12 9.19 2.99
N ASP A 8 17.80 8.79 4.22
CA ASP A 8 17.12 9.65 5.18
C ASP A 8 18.11 10.61 5.89
N SER A 9 17.61 11.45 6.79
CA SER A 9 18.43 12.42 7.55
C SER A 9 19.38 11.76 8.55
N ASP A 10 19.16 10.49 8.90
CA ASP A 10 20.07 9.72 9.74
C ASP A 10 21.22 9.07 8.96
N GLY A 11 21.21 9.16 7.63
CA GLY A 11 22.20 8.53 6.77
C GLY A 11 21.86 7.09 6.40
N ILE A 12 20.67 6.58 6.76
CA ILE A 12 20.24 5.23 6.42
C ILE A 12 19.71 5.22 4.99
N THR A 13 20.21 4.28 4.19
CA THR A 13 19.81 4.13 2.78
C THR A 13 18.70 3.09 2.64
N HIS A 14 17.64 3.49 1.97
CA HIS A 14 16.42 2.72 1.75
C HIS A 14 16.27 2.37 0.27
N GLN A 15 15.75 1.17 0.02
CA GLN A 15 15.32 0.75 -1.30
C GLN A 15 13.86 1.15 -1.52
N VAL A 16 13.64 2.16 -2.35
CA VAL A 16 12.29 2.66 -2.65
C VAL A 16 11.88 2.23 -4.04
N TRP A 17 10.85 1.41 -4.12
CA TRP A 17 10.23 1.07 -5.40
C TRP A 17 9.42 2.27 -5.90
N ALA A 18 9.90 2.92 -6.98
CA ALA A 18 9.11 3.90 -7.74
C ALA A 18 8.05 3.20 -8.59
N GLN A 19 6.79 3.38 -8.23
CA GLN A 19 5.67 2.84 -8.98
C GLN A 19 5.67 3.42 -10.40
N ARG A 20 5.46 2.58 -11.43
CA ARG A 20 5.38 3.06 -12.82
C ARG A 20 3.95 3.19 -13.30
N GLN A 21 3.01 2.54 -12.63
CA GLN A 21 1.62 2.47 -13.04
C GLN A 21 0.72 3.09 -11.97
N PRO A 22 -0.31 3.86 -12.35
CA PRO A 22 -1.35 4.28 -11.41
C PRO A 22 -1.95 3.07 -10.70
N ALA A 23 -2.38 3.25 -9.44
CA ALA A 23 -2.97 2.22 -8.57
C ALA A 23 -2.04 1.05 -8.15
N SER A 24 -0.72 1.15 -8.36
CA SER A 24 0.24 0.12 -7.92
C SER A 24 0.93 0.42 -6.58
N CYS A 25 0.54 1.48 -5.87
CA CYS A 25 1.15 1.89 -4.61
C CYS A 25 1.06 0.81 -3.52
N ALA A 26 -0.03 0.04 -3.49
CA ALA A 26 -0.20 -1.08 -2.57
C ALA A 26 0.85 -2.18 -2.83
N ILE A 27 1.03 -2.57 -4.09
CA ILE A 27 2.00 -3.60 -4.50
C ILE A 27 3.44 -3.16 -4.21
N ALA A 28 3.79 -1.92 -4.58
CA ALA A 28 5.10 -1.36 -4.26
C ALA A 28 5.35 -1.32 -2.75
N SER A 29 4.33 -0.93 -1.96
CA SER A 29 4.41 -0.91 -0.50
C SER A 29 4.57 -2.30 0.10
N MET A 30 3.87 -3.31 -0.41
CA MET A 30 4.09 -4.70 0.02
C MET A 30 5.52 -5.15 -0.21
N TRP A 31 6.08 -4.90 -1.38
CA TRP A 31 7.45 -5.31 -1.70
C TRP A 31 8.46 -4.62 -0.78
N MET A 32 8.34 -3.31 -0.58
CA MET A 32 9.25 -2.56 0.29
C MET A 32 9.14 -3.05 1.73
N ALA A 33 7.92 -3.19 2.25
CA ALA A 33 7.71 -3.62 3.62
C ALA A 33 8.13 -5.09 3.83
N LYS A 34 7.92 -5.98 2.86
CA LYS A 34 8.45 -7.36 2.89
C LYS A 34 9.99 -7.38 2.89
N SER A 35 10.61 -6.58 2.02
CA SER A 35 12.07 -6.51 1.90
C SER A 35 12.71 -6.04 3.22
N ILE A 36 12.11 -5.05 3.87
CA ILE A 36 12.52 -4.60 5.21
C ILE A 36 12.26 -5.70 6.24
N ALA A 37 11.03 -6.24 6.31
CA ALA A 37 10.68 -7.24 7.33
C ALA A 37 11.57 -8.50 7.27
N GLN A 38 12.03 -8.86 6.08
CA GLN A 38 12.88 -10.03 5.86
C GLN A 38 14.38 -9.70 5.76
N GLN A 39 14.75 -8.42 5.89
CA GLN A 39 16.14 -7.94 5.77
C GLN A 39 16.82 -8.39 4.46
N MET A 40 16.09 -8.40 3.35
CA MET A 40 16.61 -8.84 2.05
C MET A 40 16.06 -8.03 0.88
N THR A 41 16.87 -7.90 -0.18
CA THR A 41 16.41 -7.34 -1.47
C THR A 41 15.79 -8.44 -2.32
N LEU A 42 14.51 -8.27 -2.69
CA LEU A 42 13.79 -9.24 -3.50
C LEU A 42 13.83 -8.84 -4.98
N ALA A 43 14.46 -9.66 -5.81
CA ALA A 43 14.44 -9.49 -7.26
C ALA A 43 13.11 -9.99 -7.85
N GLU A 44 12.04 -9.20 -7.69
CA GLU A 44 10.71 -9.52 -8.20
C GLU A 44 10.21 -8.47 -9.20
N GLY A 45 9.58 -8.91 -10.29
CA GLY A 45 8.94 -8.02 -11.25
C GLY A 45 7.60 -7.49 -10.75
N GLU A 46 7.30 -6.22 -11.05
CA GLU A 46 6.04 -5.52 -10.71
C GLU A 46 4.78 -6.33 -11.03
N TRP A 47 4.72 -6.85 -12.25
CA TRP A 47 3.59 -7.67 -12.70
C TRP A 47 3.52 -9.04 -12.01
N ALA A 48 4.65 -9.67 -11.73
CA ALA A 48 4.67 -10.98 -11.09
C ALA A 48 4.16 -10.88 -9.65
N LEU A 49 4.63 -9.87 -8.91
CA LEU A 49 4.14 -9.61 -7.55
C LEU A 49 2.66 -9.22 -7.57
N ALA A 50 2.26 -8.29 -8.44
CA ALA A 50 0.86 -7.89 -8.57
C ALA A 50 -0.05 -9.07 -8.92
N ALA A 51 0.31 -9.87 -9.93
CA ALA A 51 -0.49 -11.02 -10.34
C ALA A 51 -0.63 -12.04 -9.20
N ARG A 52 0.42 -12.30 -8.42
CA ARG A 52 0.31 -13.17 -7.23
C ARG A 52 -0.61 -12.59 -6.16
N THR A 53 -0.39 -11.34 -5.76
CA THR A 53 -1.22 -10.64 -4.78
C THR A 53 -2.70 -10.62 -5.20
N PHE A 54 -2.99 -10.22 -6.43
CA PHE A 54 -4.36 -10.11 -6.92
C PHE A 54 -4.98 -11.45 -7.27
N SER A 55 -4.24 -12.44 -7.77
CA SER A 55 -4.82 -13.76 -8.06
C SER A 55 -5.30 -14.46 -6.79
N PHE A 56 -4.56 -14.34 -5.68
CA PHE A 56 -5.00 -14.84 -4.38
C PHE A 56 -6.31 -14.19 -3.93
N VAL A 57 -6.43 -12.89 -4.18
CA VAL A 57 -7.56 -12.07 -3.77
C VAL A 57 -8.80 -12.27 -4.65
N VAL A 58 -8.62 -12.27 -5.97
CA VAL A 58 -9.71 -12.29 -6.96
C VAL A 58 -10.27 -13.69 -7.14
N LYS A 59 -9.45 -14.74 -7.03
CA LYS A 59 -9.93 -16.13 -7.17
C LYS A 59 -10.73 -16.61 -5.97
N GLY A 60 -10.97 -15.76 -4.97
CA GLY A 60 -11.82 -16.11 -3.83
C GLY A 60 -11.30 -17.33 -3.09
N PHE A 61 -9.99 -17.39 -2.81
CA PHE A 61 -9.48 -18.38 -1.87
C PHE A 61 -10.09 -18.11 -0.50
N CYS A 62 -11.24 -18.75 -0.26
CA CYS A 62 -11.74 -19.00 1.07
C CYS A 62 -10.61 -19.64 1.88
N LEU A 63 -10.40 -19.13 3.09
CA LEU A 63 -9.46 -19.62 4.09
C LEU A 63 -9.86 -21.02 4.59
N GLY A 64 -9.92 -22.00 3.68
CA GLY A 64 -10.28 -23.38 3.94
C GLY A 64 -9.66 -24.29 2.89
N GLU A 65 -8.62 -25.01 3.29
CA GLU A 65 -8.25 -26.34 2.77
C GLU A 65 -7.69 -26.53 1.36
N VAL A 66 -7.12 -25.52 0.71
CA VAL A 66 -6.26 -25.79 -0.45
C VAL A 66 -4.83 -25.46 -0.08
N ALA A 67 -4.01 -26.51 -0.07
CA ALA A 67 -2.57 -26.43 0.12
C ALA A 67 -2.02 -25.25 -0.69
N LEU A 68 -1.22 -24.41 -0.02
CA LEU A 68 -0.38 -23.38 -0.61
C LEU A 68 0.55 -24.05 -1.64
N GLY A 69 0.02 -24.35 -2.82
CA GLY A 69 0.82 -24.75 -3.97
C GLY A 69 1.85 -23.66 -4.18
N ASP A 70 3.10 -24.09 -4.37
CA ASP A 70 4.31 -23.28 -4.42
C ASP A 70 4.05 -21.86 -4.97
N TRP A 71 4.01 -20.88 -4.06
CA TRP A 71 3.79 -19.46 -4.35
C TRP A 71 4.74 -18.94 -5.44
N ASN A 72 5.89 -19.60 -5.61
CA ASN A 72 6.92 -19.25 -6.59
C ASN A 72 6.75 -19.95 -7.94
N ALA A 73 5.92 -20.99 -8.06
CA ALA A 73 5.84 -21.84 -9.24
C ALA A 73 4.91 -21.32 -10.35
N VAL A 74 4.13 -20.27 -10.12
CA VAL A 74 3.14 -19.81 -11.10
C VAL A 74 3.65 -18.60 -11.89
N SER A 75 4.07 -18.83 -13.13
CA SER A 75 4.15 -17.77 -14.14
C SER A 75 2.72 -17.38 -14.52
N ILE A 76 2.08 -16.53 -13.73
CA ILE A 76 0.72 -16.07 -14.00
C ILE A 76 0.81 -15.05 -15.15
N PRO A 77 0.31 -15.35 -16.36
CA PRO A 77 0.21 -14.34 -17.41
C PRO A 77 -0.70 -13.22 -16.89
N ALA A 78 -0.44 -11.98 -17.30
CA ALA A 78 -1.30 -10.86 -16.93
C ALA A 78 -2.78 -11.22 -17.19
N PRO A 79 -3.70 -11.04 -16.22
CA PRO A 79 -5.10 -11.40 -16.40
C PRO A 79 -5.66 -10.82 -17.70
N GLN A 80 -6.18 -11.69 -18.55
CA GLN A 80 -6.80 -11.30 -19.80
C GLN A 80 -8.27 -10.96 -19.53
N THR A 81 -8.73 -9.78 -19.98
CA THR A 81 -10.17 -9.49 -19.98
C THR A 81 -10.93 -10.48 -20.87
N PHE A 82 -12.08 -10.97 -20.42
CA PHE A 82 -12.99 -11.81 -21.20
C PHE A 82 -13.90 -10.99 -22.15
N MET A 83 -13.68 -9.68 -22.28
CA MET A 83 -14.51 -8.82 -23.13
C MET A 83 -14.21 -8.97 -24.64
N PRO A 84 -15.26 -8.85 -25.49
CA PRO A 84 -15.13 -9.00 -26.95
C PRO A 84 -14.21 -7.93 -27.58
N SER A 85 -13.66 -8.27 -28.75
CA SER A 85 -12.46 -7.68 -29.36
C SER A 85 -12.50 -6.18 -29.66
N SER A 86 -13.67 -5.54 -29.70
CA SER A 86 -13.83 -4.11 -30.01
C SER A 86 -13.51 -3.18 -28.83
N GLU A 87 -13.61 -3.64 -27.58
CA GLU A 87 -13.26 -2.84 -26.39
C GLU A 87 -11.80 -3.04 -25.93
N LYS A 88 -11.15 -4.12 -26.39
CA LYS A 88 -9.72 -4.41 -26.11
C LYS A 88 -8.77 -3.30 -26.53
N SER A 89 -9.07 -2.55 -27.59
CA SER A 89 -8.22 -1.45 -28.08
C SER A 89 -8.27 -0.21 -27.18
N ARG A 90 -9.34 -0.05 -26.39
CA ARG A 90 -9.51 1.09 -25.46
C ARG A 90 -8.97 0.79 -24.06
N GLN A 91 -8.93 -0.48 -23.66
CA GLN A 91 -8.30 -0.93 -22.42
C GLN A 91 -6.92 -1.51 -22.72
N ASN A 92 -5.91 -0.65 -22.75
CA ASN A 92 -4.53 -1.06 -22.92
C ASN A 92 -4.07 -1.93 -21.73
N GLN A 93 -4.11 -3.26 -21.87
CA GLN A 93 -3.71 -4.23 -20.82
C GLN A 93 -2.23 -4.11 -20.39
N ASN A 94 -1.45 -3.20 -20.99
CA ASN A 94 -0.08 -2.94 -20.58
C ASN A 94 0.05 -2.24 -19.21
N THR A 95 -1.06 -1.84 -18.56
CA THR A 95 -1.02 -1.19 -17.24
C THR A 95 -2.03 -1.78 -16.25
N MET A 96 -1.63 -1.89 -14.99
CA MET A 96 -2.47 -2.20 -13.83
C MET A 96 -3.67 -1.26 -13.75
N ALA A 97 -3.53 -0.01 -14.18
CA ALA A 97 -4.62 0.95 -14.22
C ALA A 97 -5.76 0.52 -15.17
N ASN A 98 -5.50 -0.26 -16.23
CA ASN A 98 -6.58 -0.69 -17.14
C ASN A 98 -7.23 -2.01 -16.70
N MET A 99 -6.55 -2.80 -15.89
CA MET A 99 -7.09 -4.06 -15.35
C MET A 99 -7.69 -3.87 -13.94
N TYR A 100 -7.18 -2.91 -13.20
CA TYR A 100 -7.47 -2.63 -11.79
C TYR A 100 -7.65 -1.14 -11.50
N GLY A 101 -7.64 -0.23 -12.47
CA GLY A 101 -7.84 1.21 -12.18
C GLY A 101 -9.22 1.55 -11.64
N SER A 102 -10.18 0.64 -11.80
CA SER A 102 -11.48 0.65 -11.11
C SER A 102 -11.47 -0.14 -9.77
N PHE A 103 -10.40 -0.91 -9.51
CA PHE A 103 -10.23 -1.82 -8.39
C PHE A 103 -8.95 -1.46 -7.60
N GLY A 104 -9.05 -0.50 -6.70
CA GLY A 104 -7.99 -0.29 -5.71
C GLY A 104 -7.79 -1.55 -4.85
N THR A 105 -6.59 -1.77 -4.34
CA THR A 105 -6.34 -2.82 -3.34
C THR A 105 -6.94 -2.40 -2.00
N SER A 106 -7.83 -3.21 -1.44
CA SER A 106 -8.33 -2.97 -0.08
C SER A 106 -7.30 -3.39 0.97
N VAL A 107 -7.42 -2.84 2.18
CA VAL A 107 -6.60 -3.24 3.33
C VAL A 107 -6.74 -4.74 3.62
N SER A 108 -7.95 -5.30 3.54
CA SER A 108 -8.19 -6.73 3.79
C SER A 108 -7.48 -7.63 2.78
N GLN A 109 -7.47 -7.25 1.50
CA GLN A 109 -6.74 -7.94 0.44
C GLN A 109 -5.23 -7.90 0.69
N LEU A 110 -4.74 -6.75 1.15
CA LEU A 110 -3.34 -6.55 1.52
C LEU A 110 -2.93 -7.47 2.67
N ILE A 111 -3.72 -7.52 3.75
CA ILE A 111 -3.48 -8.39 4.91
C ILE A 111 -3.43 -9.87 4.48
N ALA A 112 -4.39 -10.31 3.67
CA ALA A 112 -4.43 -11.69 3.21
C ALA A 112 -3.17 -12.06 2.40
N ALA A 113 -2.76 -11.19 1.48
CA ALA A 113 -1.60 -11.44 0.63
C ALA A 113 -0.26 -11.37 1.39
N LEU A 114 -0.16 -10.54 2.45
CA LEU A 114 1.02 -10.51 3.33
C LEU A 114 1.11 -11.77 4.18
N ARG A 115 -0.01 -12.24 4.74
CA ARG A 115 -0.06 -13.49 5.52
C ARG A 115 0.22 -14.73 4.67
N ALA A 116 -0.23 -14.74 3.42
CA ALA A 116 0.10 -15.81 2.47
C ALA A 116 1.61 -15.90 2.17
N GLN A 117 2.35 -14.82 2.43
CA GLN A 117 3.81 -14.76 2.33
C GLN A 117 4.50 -14.95 3.68
N SER A 118 3.80 -15.60 4.63
CA SER A 118 4.30 -15.92 5.98
C SER A 118 4.67 -14.71 6.83
N LEU A 119 4.19 -13.50 6.50
CA LEU A 119 4.37 -12.33 7.36
C LEU A 119 3.29 -12.27 8.43
N ARG A 120 3.69 -11.94 9.66
CA ARG A 120 2.75 -11.55 10.71
C ARG A 120 2.28 -10.12 10.42
N VAL A 121 0.98 -9.89 10.55
CA VAL A 121 0.36 -8.58 10.32
C VAL A 121 -0.44 -8.17 11.55
N GLU A 122 -0.06 -7.05 12.15
CA GLU A 122 -0.80 -6.36 13.21
C GLU A 122 -1.50 -5.13 12.63
N LEU A 123 -2.83 -5.08 12.81
CA LEU A 123 -3.69 -4.03 12.28
C LEU A 123 -3.94 -2.95 13.34
N GLN A 124 -3.70 -1.69 12.97
CA GLN A 124 -4.16 -0.51 13.71
C GLN A 124 -5.03 0.34 12.80
N GLU A 125 -6.26 0.61 13.21
CA GLU A 125 -7.25 1.38 12.44
C GLU A 125 -7.84 2.52 13.27
N SER A 126 -8.16 3.62 12.60
CA SER A 126 -8.90 4.72 13.20
C SER A 126 -10.37 4.31 13.38
N LYS A 127 -10.79 4.15 14.65
CA LYS A 127 -12.18 3.80 15.00
C LYS A 127 -13.21 4.82 14.47
N HIS A 128 -12.80 6.07 14.24
CA HIS A 128 -13.70 7.15 13.84
C HIS A 128 -14.04 7.18 12.35
N LEU A 129 -13.11 6.76 11.48
CA LEU A 129 -13.27 6.82 10.03
C LEU A 129 -14.24 5.74 9.49
N LEU A 130 -14.27 4.57 10.14
CA LEU A 130 -15.20 3.48 9.79
C LEU A 130 -16.67 3.90 10.00
N HIS A 131 -16.96 4.67 11.04
CA HIS A 131 -18.32 5.12 11.32
C HIS A 131 -18.80 6.25 10.38
N GLN A 132 -17.90 7.15 9.96
CA GLN A 132 -18.28 8.29 9.10
C GLN A 132 -18.50 7.91 7.63
N LEU A 133 -17.78 6.91 7.10
CA LEU A 133 -17.97 6.46 5.71
C LEU A 133 -19.21 5.56 5.53
N LEU A 134 -19.69 4.92 6.61
CA LEU A 134 -20.83 3.99 6.56
C LEU A 134 -22.19 4.65 6.86
N VAL A 135 -22.21 5.83 7.50
CA VAL A 135 -23.45 6.32 8.15
C VAL A 135 -24.10 7.52 7.46
N THR A 136 -23.45 8.27 6.57
CA THR A 136 -24.06 9.53 6.08
C THR A 136 -24.00 9.73 4.57
N ASN A 137 -25.11 9.41 3.90
CA ASN A 137 -25.59 10.15 2.72
C ASN A 137 -26.06 11.58 3.10
N THR A 138 -25.88 11.98 4.36
CA THR A 138 -26.11 13.33 4.86
C THR A 138 -24.87 14.19 4.57
N PRO A 139 -25.02 15.38 3.97
CA PRO A 139 -23.95 16.37 3.85
C PRO A 139 -23.67 16.97 5.22
N SER A 140 -23.03 16.22 6.12
CA SER A 140 -22.58 16.74 7.40
C SER A 140 -21.28 17.50 7.18
N HIS A 141 -21.43 18.82 7.19
CA HIS A 141 -20.37 19.80 7.28
C HIS A 141 -19.36 19.46 8.41
N HIS A 142 -18.06 19.43 8.08
CA HIS A 142 -16.91 19.65 8.97
C HIS A 142 -16.50 18.57 10.00
N LEU A 143 -16.70 17.28 9.74
CA LEU A 143 -15.98 16.27 10.52
C LEU A 143 -14.64 15.96 9.85
N GLU A 144 -13.59 16.64 10.31
CA GLU A 144 -12.21 16.30 9.95
C GLU A 144 -11.92 14.85 10.40
N PRO A 145 -11.47 13.96 9.50
CA PRO A 145 -11.16 12.60 9.90
C PRO A 145 -10.06 12.61 10.95
N LEU A 146 -10.26 11.88 12.05
CA LEU A 146 -9.25 11.76 13.10
C LEU A 146 -8.02 11.05 12.52
N ALA A 147 -6.98 11.84 12.32
CA ALA A 147 -5.68 11.40 11.85
C ALA A 147 -5.11 10.34 12.81
N LEU A 148 -4.70 9.20 12.27
CA LEU A 148 -4.08 8.11 13.03
C LEU A 148 -2.56 8.25 12.98
N PRO A 149 -1.86 8.56 14.09
CA PRO A 149 -0.41 8.53 14.13
C PRO A 149 0.11 7.09 14.02
N VAL A 150 1.30 6.95 13.44
CA VAL A 150 2.07 5.70 13.49
C VAL A 150 2.54 5.49 14.93
N ASP A 151 2.60 4.26 15.40
CA ASP A 151 3.19 3.89 16.68
C ASP A 151 4.70 3.63 16.48
N PRO A 152 5.60 4.54 16.92
CA PRO A 152 7.03 4.36 16.67
C PRO A 152 7.60 3.15 17.42
N LEU A 153 6.99 2.73 18.53
CA LEU A 153 7.45 1.57 19.31
C LEU A 153 7.21 0.24 18.59
N LYS A 154 6.38 0.26 17.54
CA LYS A 154 6.15 -0.89 16.66
C LYS A 154 6.99 -0.87 15.40
N LEU A 155 7.79 0.19 15.20
CA LEU A 155 8.76 0.27 14.13
C LEU A 155 10.15 -0.16 14.62
N SER A 156 10.85 -0.94 13.80
CA SER A 156 12.27 -1.27 13.96
C SER A 156 12.88 -1.53 12.59
N ASP A 157 14.20 -1.74 12.55
CA ASP A 157 14.93 -1.97 11.29
C ASP A 157 14.36 -3.17 10.49
N ASP A 158 13.68 -4.11 11.17
CA ASP A 158 13.02 -5.31 10.63
C ASP A 158 11.49 -5.32 10.83
N ARG A 159 10.88 -4.24 11.32
CA ARG A 159 9.43 -4.15 11.55
C ARG A 159 8.86 -2.88 10.94
N PRO A 160 8.59 -2.87 9.63
CA PRO A 160 7.96 -1.73 8.98
C PRO A 160 6.45 -1.73 9.18
N ALA A 161 5.79 -0.64 8.82
CA ALA A 161 4.34 -0.60 8.66
C ALA A 161 3.92 -0.15 7.26
N ILE A 162 2.97 -0.84 6.64
CA ILE A 162 2.26 -0.28 5.48
C ILE A 162 1.16 0.64 5.99
N SER A 163 1.21 1.91 5.61
CA SER A 163 0.25 2.93 6.03
C SER A 163 -0.67 3.30 4.87
N PHE A 164 -1.97 3.24 5.13
CA PHE A 164 -3.00 3.67 4.20
C PHE A 164 -3.50 5.07 4.59
N LEU A 165 -3.54 5.96 3.60
CA LEU A 165 -4.03 7.32 3.76
C LEU A 165 -5.12 7.63 2.75
N HIS A 166 -5.98 8.57 3.15
CA HIS A 166 -6.97 9.20 2.28
C HIS A 166 -6.47 10.57 1.85
N TRP A 167 -6.60 10.88 0.57
CA TRP A 167 -6.41 12.25 0.09
C TRP A 167 -7.68 13.04 0.34
N ILE A 168 -7.57 14.13 1.09
CA ILE A 168 -8.67 15.05 1.40
C ILE A 168 -8.42 16.38 0.70
N TYR A 169 -9.40 16.86 -0.06
CA TYR A 169 -9.42 18.16 -0.72
C TYR A 169 -10.77 18.82 -0.48
N GLN A 170 -10.77 20.05 0.03
CA GLN A 170 -12.01 20.77 0.38
C GLN A 170 -12.99 19.94 1.24
N ALA A 171 -12.47 19.25 2.25
CA ALA A 171 -13.22 18.31 3.11
C ALA A 171 -13.82 17.07 2.41
N HIS A 172 -13.48 16.82 1.15
CA HIS A 172 -13.91 15.63 0.41
C HIS A 172 -12.75 14.66 0.20
N ARG A 173 -13.04 13.35 0.32
CA ARG A 173 -12.10 12.32 -0.08
C ARG A 173 -12.00 12.27 -1.60
N VAL A 174 -10.79 12.44 -2.12
CA VAL A 174 -10.49 12.41 -3.57
C VAL A 174 -9.64 11.23 -4.00
N GLY A 175 -9.20 10.40 -3.04
CA GLY A 175 -8.42 9.20 -3.36
C GLY A 175 -7.96 8.43 -2.13
N GLY A 176 -7.11 7.44 -2.37
CA GLY A 176 -6.39 6.70 -1.34
C GLY A 176 -4.98 6.40 -1.82
N HIS A 177 -4.08 6.15 -0.89
CA HIS A 177 -2.68 5.89 -1.19
C HIS A 177 -2.01 5.05 -0.12
N PHE A 178 -1.02 4.25 -0.51
CA PHE A 178 -0.23 3.42 0.39
C PHE A 178 1.22 3.88 0.37
N VAL A 179 1.81 3.97 1.56
CA VAL A 179 3.22 4.27 1.80
C VAL A 179 3.76 3.32 2.86
N VAL A 180 5.07 3.20 3.00
CA VAL A 180 5.69 2.37 4.04
C VAL A 180 6.33 3.26 5.09
N ALA A 181 5.89 3.18 6.34
CA ALA A 181 6.63 3.72 7.48
C ALA A 181 7.74 2.73 7.83
N ALA A 182 8.99 3.14 7.64
CA ALA A 182 10.16 2.28 7.87
C ALA A 182 10.67 2.39 9.31
N ARG A 183 10.81 3.61 9.81
CA ARG A 183 11.39 3.91 11.14
C ARG A 183 11.02 5.30 11.63
N GLU A 184 11.31 5.58 12.88
CA GLU A 184 11.44 6.94 13.39
C GLU A 184 12.91 7.39 13.26
N ALA A 185 13.14 8.56 12.66
CA ALA A 185 14.46 9.18 12.58
C ALA A 185 14.82 9.86 13.90
N ARG A 186 16.10 10.16 14.14
CA ARG A 186 16.57 10.82 15.38
C ARG A 186 15.92 12.18 15.65
N ASN A 187 15.36 12.82 14.63
CA ASN A 187 14.61 14.08 14.74
C ASN A 187 13.14 13.90 15.15
N GLY A 188 12.69 12.68 15.49
CA GLY A 188 11.31 12.36 15.89
C GLY A 188 10.30 12.32 14.74
N ARG A 189 10.76 12.33 13.48
CA ARG A 189 9.91 12.22 12.30
C ARG A 189 9.87 10.78 11.81
N ILE A 190 8.74 10.37 11.26
CA ILE A 190 8.60 9.05 10.64
C ILE A 190 9.18 9.09 9.23
N VAL A 191 10.07 8.16 8.94
CA VAL A 191 10.64 7.92 7.61
C VAL A 191 9.64 7.10 6.81
N PHE A 192 9.04 7.73 5.81
CA PHE A 192 8.13 7.09 4.86
C PHE A 192 8.80 6.85 3.51
N LEU A 193 8.65 5.63 3.01
CA LEU A 193 9.01 5.25 1.64
C LEU A 193 7.78 5.42 0.76
N GLU A 194 7.88 6.33 -0.21
CA GLU A 194 6.79 6.79 -1.05
C GLU A 194 6.93 6.18 -2.46
N PRO A 195 6.02 5.26 -2.85
CA PRO A 195 6.03 4.67 -4.18
C PRO A 195 5.92 5.71 -5.30
N TRP A 196 5.20 6.81 -5.09
CA TRP A 196 5.04 7.89 -6.05
C TRP A 196 6.34 8.68 -6.21
N GLY A 197 7.06 8.40 -7.30
CA GLY A 197 8.37 8.99 -7.59
C GLY A 197 9.54 8.32 -6.86
N GLY A 198 9.28 7.30 -6.04
CA GLY A 198 10.31 6.54 -5.33
C GLY A 198 11.19 7.41 -4.46
N VAL A 199 10.56 8.13 -3.53
CA VAL A 199 11.22 9.09 -2.65
C VAL A 199 11.13 8.65 -1.18
N VAL A 200 12.07 9.14 -0.38
CA VAL A 200 11.98 9.09 1.08
C VAL A 200 11.41 10.42 1.56
N ARG A 201 10.49 10.37 2.51
CA ARG A 201 9.94 11.56 3.18
C ARG A 201 10.01 11.38 4.67
N GLU A 202 10.44 12.41 5.36
CA GLU A 202 10.34 12.49 6.82
C GLU A 202 9.18 13.38 7.23
N VAL A 203 8.20 12.80 7.90
CA VAL A 203 6.94 13.46 8.20
C VAL A 203 6.72 13.50 9.72
N PRO A 204 6.25 14.62 10.30
CA PRO A 204 5.88 14.65 11.71
C PRO A 204 4.82 13.59 12.00
N ASN A 205 4.93 12.91 13.15
CA ASN A 205 4.03 11.82 13.52
C ASN A 205 2.68 12.30 14.08
N ASN A 206 1.93 13.09 13.30
CA ASN A 206 0.63 13.63 13.70
C ASN A 206 -0.55 13.01 12.93
N GLY A 207 -0.30 11.87 12.26
CA GLY A 207 -1.29 11.16 11.45
C GLY A 207 -1.65 11.83 10.11
N THR A 208 -0.91 12.87 9.71
CA THR A 208 -1.07 13.52 8.39
C THR A 208 0.09 13.21 7.48
N TYR A 209 -0.12 13.38 6.18
CA TYR A 209 0.88 13.17 5.15
C TYR A 209 0.89 14.31 4.13
N PRO A 210 2.07 14.83 3.74
CA PRO A 210 2.15 15.91 2.76
C PRO A 210 1.69 15.40 1.39
N GLY A 211 0.67 16.06 0.82
CA GLY A 211 0.19 15.81 -0.54
C GLY A 211 0.80 16.75 -1.57
N GLY A 212 0.51 16.49 -2.84
CA GLY A 212 0.75 17.44 -3.92
C GLY A 212 -0.40 18.45 -4.02
N GLY A 213 -0.07 19.73 -4.22
CA GLY A 213 -1.06 20.81 -4.33
C GLY A 213 -1.77 21.10 -3.01
N ALA A 214 -3.10 21.26 -3.06
CA ALA A 214 -3.93 21.59 -1.90
C ALA A 214 -4.52 20.37 -1.17
N ALA A 215 -4.21 19.14 -1.61
CA ALA A 215 -4.70 17.92 -0.96
C ALA A 215 -3.82 17.57 0.26
N ARG A 216 -4.46 17.21 1.38
CA ARG A 216 -3.79 16.68 2.57
C ARG A 216 -4.03 15.18 2.68
N GLY A 217 -2.99 14.41 2.98
CA GLY A 217 -3.13 13.00 3.32
C GLY A 217 -3.49 12.82 4.78
N VAL A 218 -4.45 11.95 5.08
CA VAL A 218 -4.82 11.58 6.47
C VAL A 218 -4.74 10.08 6.60
N PHE A 219 -3.91 9.60 7.52
CA PHE A 219 -3.77 8.17 7.79
C PHE A 219 -5.01 7.63 8.51
N SER A 220 -5.45 6.47 8.05
CA SER A 220 -6.60 5.75 8.60
C SER A 220 -6.25 4.36 9.10
N THR A 221 -5.16 3.78 8.58
CA THR A 221 -4.75 2.41 8.88
C THR A 221 -3.24 2.25 8.81
N HIS A 222 -2.69 1.47 9.74
CA HIS A 222 -1.31 0.98 9.71
C HIS A 222 -1.30 -0.54 9.85
N LEU A 223 -0.52 -1.21 9.00
CA LEU A 223 -0.27 -2.64 9.02
C LEU A 223 1.18 -2.88 9.44
N TYR A 224 1.43 -3.12 10.72
CA TYR A 224 2.77 -3.43 11.21
C TYR A 224 3.12 -4.86 10.87
N LEU A 225 4.32 -5.05 10.33
CA LEU A 225 4.78 -6.33 9.81
C LEU A 225 5.95 -6.87 10.62
N SER A 226 6.06 -8.19 10.68
CA SER A 226 7.29 -8.89 11.06
C SER A 226 7.37 -10.22 10.30
N ALA A 227 8.59 -10.68 10.03
CA ALA A 227 8.85 -12.03 9.52
C ALA A 227 8.82 -13.07 10.64
#